data_AF-A0AAJ2J2I9-F1
#
_entry.id   AF-A0AAJ2J2I9-F1
#
_cell.length_a   1.000
_cell.length_b   1.000
_cell.length_c   1.000
_cell.angle_alpha   90.00
_cell.angle_beta   90.00
_cell.angle_gamma   90.00
#
_symmetry.space_group_name_H-M   'P 1'
#
loop_
_entity.id
_entity.type
_entity.pdbx_description
1 polymer ?
#
loop_
_entity_poly.entity_id
_entity_poly.type
_entity_poly.pdbx_seq_one_letter_code
_entity_poly.pdbx_strand_id
1 'polypeptide(L)'
;MPWQLIGNGPNNDTFHTSSLQFHTNVVVFNHGFEELTTASRIYNAMLAKSDSPRCINGILATKSFSMQLAQSYLELSSALKQIASVGLTTLHALTQTSEEYINVIGMTLLPSLVKTTCWAPNQVVPSHYHNWLGERRIALNLCQQFPITWPDLTLKSNPIGHDWIANPDRLLLELQQQPANTKALVRLSTISAKCWLEHLSIDTLTALEPLFHLDRKSHRSKNWWLFNHEASFEIARIQYTLAWCQQSLLLST
;
A
#
# COMPACT_ATOMS: atom_id res chain seq x y z
N MET A 1 24.35 16.20 0.39
CA MET A 1 23.51 17.34 -0.07
C MET A 1 22.10 16.81 -0.11
N PRO A 2 21.15 17.42 0.63
CA PRO A 2 19.77 16.93 0.68
C PRO A 2 19.15 16.96 -0.73
N TRP A 3 18.40 15.91 -1.05
CA TRP A 3 17.66 15.79 -2.31
C TRP A 3 16.17 15.63 -2.07
N GLN A 4 15.39 15.91 -3.11
CA GLN A 4 13.95 15.71 -3.11
C GLN A 4 13.56 14.78 -4.27
N LEU A 5 12.68 13.81 -3.99
CA LEU A 5 12.09 12.91 -4.98
C LEU A 5 10.57 13.05 -4.94
N ILE A 6 9.97 13.28 -6.10
CA ILE A 6 8.53 13.45 -6.26
C ILE A 6 7.98 12.30 -7.10
N GLY A 7 7.07 11.54 -6.51
CA GLY A 7 6.31 10.49 -7.17
C GLY A 7 4.91 10.95 -7.53
N ASN A 8 4.30 10.27 -8.50
CA ASN A 8 2.98 10.61 -9.04
C ASN A 8 1.91 10.90 -7.97
N GLY A 9 1.04 11.86 -8.29
CA GLY A 9 -0.14 12.22 -7.51
C GLY A 9 -1.17 13.03 -8.27
N PRO A 10 -2.45 13.04 -7.83
CA PRO A 10 -3.44 13.95 -8.40
C PRO A 10 -3.03 15.41 -8.15
N ASN A 11 -3.14 16.25 -9.18
CA ASN A 11 -2.72 17.66 -9.20
C ASN A 11 -3.54 18.60 -8.28
N ASN A 12 -4.41 18.07 -7.42
CA ASN A 12 -5.51 18.87 -6.87
C ASN A 12 -5.20 19.45 -5.48
N ASP A 13 -4.19 18.93 -4.78
CA ASP A 13 -3.78 19.47 -3.49
C ASP A 13 -2.53 20.34 -3.67
N THR A 14 -2.76 21.66 -3.68
CA THR A 14 -1.71 22.68 -3.63
C THR A 14 -1.11 22.72 -2.22
N PHE A 15 -0.16 21.84 -1.96
CA PHE A 15 0.71 21.99 -0.80
C PHE A 15 1.69 23.13 -1.07
N HIS A 16 1.63 24.21 -0.28
CA HIS A 16 2.54 25.34 -0.46
C HIS A 16 3.95 24.95 -0.02
N THR A 17 4.85 24.82 -1.01
CA THR A 17 6.27 24.43 -0.83
C THR A 17 7.13 25.49 -0.15
N SER A 18 6.62 26.72 -0.01
CA SER A 18 7.36 27.87 0.52
C SER A 18 7.83 27.71 1.97
N SER A 19 7.39 26.67 2.68
CA SER A 19 7.81 26.36 4.06
C SER A 19 8.71 25.12 4.20
N LEU A 20 9.05 24.43 3.10
CA LEU A 20 9.83 23.20 3.15
C LEU A 20 11.31 23.48 2.87
N GLN A 21 12.01 24.10 3.82
CA GLN A 21 13.48 24.04 3.85
C GLN A 21 13.89 22.65 4.32
N PHE A 22 14.02 21.73 3.36
CA PHE A 22 14.45 20.37 3.64
C PHE A 22 15.94 20.33 3.95
N HIS A 23 16.25 20.14 5.24
CA HIS A 23 17.61 19.83 5.69
C HIS A 23 17.91 18.32 5.57
N THR A 24 16.95 17.54 5.05
CA THR A 24 16.98 16.07 4.94
C THR A 24 16.48 15.61 3.58
N ASN A 25 16.70 14.34 3.25
CA ASN A 25 16.18 13.76 2.01
C ASN A 25 14.67 13.53 2.12
N VAL A 26 13.93 13.94 1.11
CA VAL A 26 12.46 13.86 1.14
C VAL A 26 11.90 13.16 -0.09
N VAL A 27 10.99 12.23 0.17
CA VAL A 27 10.17 11.56 -0.83
C VAL A 27 8.72 12.00 -0.65
N VAL A 28 8.12 12.53 -1.71
CA VAL A 28 6.71 12.93 -1.69
C VAL A 28 5.95 12.21 -2.79
N PHE A 29 4.87 11.53 -2.44
CA PHE A 29 3.92 10.92 -3.39
C PHE A 29 2.54 11.55 -3.24
N ASN A 30 1.68 11.36 -4.25
CA ASN A 30 0.30 11.83 -4.22
C ASN A 30 0.11 13.36 -4.10
N HIS A 31 1.09 14.15 -4.57
CA HIS A 31 1.03 15.61 -4.58
C HIS A 31 1.40 16.19 -5.96
N GLY A 32 0.77 17.32 -6.32
CA GLY A 32 0.98 18.02 -7.59
C GLY A 32 2.10 19.06 -7.52
N PHE A 33 3.37 18.63 -7.54
CA PHE A 33 4.50 19.55 -7.58
C PHE A 33 5.10 19.64 -8.99
N GLU A 34 4.37 20.26 -9.92
CA GLU A 34 4.87 20.46 -11.28
C GLU A 34 5.97 21.53 -11.37
N GLU A 35 6.04 22.44 -10.41
CA GLU A 35 6.94 23.61 -10.45
C GLU A 35 8.35 23.35 -9.88
N LEU A 36 8.56 22.23 -9.17
CA LEU A 36 9.87 21.89 -8.60
C LEU A 36 10.77 21.28 -9.67
N THR A 37 11.60 22.12 -10.31
CA THR A 37 12.52 21.74 -11.40
C THR A 37 13.81 21.09 -10.92
N THR A 38 14.22 21.33 -9.67
CA THR A 38 15.42 20.77 -9.04
C THR A 38 15.19 19.40 -8.42
N ALA A 39 13.93 18.98 -8.26
CA ALA A 39 13.58 17.70 -7.67
C ALA A 39 13.76 16.56 -8.69
N SER A 40 14.18 15.40 -8.17
CA SER A 40 14.09 14.16 -8.94
C SER A 40 12.62 13.73 -9.03
N ARG A 41 12.26 13.07 -10.12
CA ARG A 41 10.87 12.64 -10.36
C ARG A 41 10.80 11.19 -10.73
N ILE A 42 9.85 10.46 -10.15
CA ILE A 42 9.56 9.08 -10.53
C ILE A 42 8.13 8.93 -11.04
N TYR A 43 8.01 8.31 -12.20
CA TYR A 43 6.73 8.10 -12.87
C TYR A 43 6.40 6.61 -12.97
N ASN A 44 5.12 6.30 -12.77
CA ASN A 44 4.50 5.05 -13.20
C ASN A 44 4.62 4.88 -14.72
N ALA A 45 4.92 3.65 -15.16
CA ALA A 45 5.12 3.26 -16.56
C ALA A 45 4.10 3.86 -17.54
N MET A 46 2.81 3.78 -17.16
CA MET A 46 1.68 4.27 -17.96
C MET A 46 1.74 5.78 -18.22
N LEU A 47 2.13 6.57 -17.21
CA LEU A 47 2.23 8.03 -17.34
C LEU A 47 3.48 8.43 -18.12
N ALA A 48 4.53 7.62 -18.05
CA ALA A 48 5.75 7.83 -18.79
C ALA A 48 5.70 7.33 -20.24
N LYS A 49 4.58 6.74 -20.69
CA LYS A 49 4.43 6.10 -22.01
C LYS A 49 5.59 5.17 -22.34
N SER A 50 6.09 4.44 -21.33
CA SER A 50 7.24 3.57 -21.44
C SER A 50 6.87 2.15 -21.06
N ASP A 51 7.39 1.18 -21.81
CA ASP A 51 7.35 -0.24 -21.45
C ASP A 51 8.25 -0.55 -20.24
N SER A 52 9.16 0.37 -19.90
CA SER A 52 9.97 0.28 -18.69
C SER A 52 9.19 0.85 -17.50
N PRO A 53 9.05 0.11 -16.39
CA PRO A 53 8.26 0.53 -15.23
C PRO A 53 8.82 1.74 -14.47
N ARG A 54 9.89 2.37 -14.96
CA ARG A 54 10.80 3.21 -14.17
C ARG A 54 11.33 4.36 -15.00
N CYS A 55 10.59 5.44 -15.04
CA CYS A 55 11.11 6.71 -15.54
C CYS A 55 11.47 7.55 -14.32
N ILE A 56 12.76 7.56 -13.99
CA ILE A 56 13.32 8.52 -13.05
C ILE A 56 14.08 9.60 -13.81
N ASN A 57 13.82 10.86 -13.46
CA ASN A 57 14.53 12.03 -13.96
C ASN A 57 15.13 12.83 -12.79
N GLY A 58 16.11 13.69 -13.07
CA GLY A 58 16.75 14.57 -12.08
C GLY A 58 18.04 13.99 -11.48
N ILE A 59 18.51 14.57 -10.37
CA ILE A 59 19.82 14.25 -9.78
C ILE A 59 19.96 12.79 -9.33
N LEU A 60 18.85 12.13 -8.96
CA LEU A 60 18.83 10.72 -8.58
C LEU A 60 18.75 9.76 -9.78
N ALA A 61 18.59 10.25 -11.01
CA ALA A 61 18.51 9.44 -12.23
C ALA A 61 19.88 8.90 -12.68
N THR A 62 20.65 8.36 -11.73
CA THR A 62 21.93 7.71 -12.02
C THR A 62 21.69 6.30 -12.57
N LYS A 63 22.67 5.78 -13.34
CA LYS A 63 22.64 4.40 -13.82
C LYS A 63 22.55 3.40 -12.66
N SER A 64 23.30 3.64 -11.58
CA SER A 64 23.29 2.79 -10.37
C SER A 64 21.91 2.74 -9.74
N PHE A 65 21.30 3.90 -9.47
CA PHE A 65 19.97 3.94 -8.86
C PHE A 65 18.89 3.33 -9.77
N SER A 66 19.01 3.52 -11.09
CA SER A 66 18.09 2.90 -12.06
C SER A 66 18.17 1.37 -12.06
N MET A 67 19.37 0.81 -11.93
CA MET A 67 19.56 -0.63 -11.74
C MET A 67 19.03 -1.09 -10.38
N GLN A 68 19.19 -0.30 -9.32
CA GLN A 68 18.68 -0.66 -8.00
C GLN A 68 17.14 -0.62 -7.93
N LEU A 69 16.50 0.36 -8.57
CA LEU A 69 15.04 0.36 -8.77
C LEU A 69 14.61 -0.90 -9.53
N ALA A 70 15.46 -1.39 -10.44
CA ALA A 70 15.19 -2.61 -11.18
C ALA A 70 15.21 -3.86 -10.35
N GLN A 71 16.27 -4.00 -9.56
CA GLN A 71 16.44 -5.12 -8.66
C GLN A 71 15.36 -5.11 -7.57
N SER A 72 15.14 -3.97 -6.92
CA SER A 72 14.15 -3.81 -5.84
C SER A 72 12.74 -4.20 -6.28
N TYR A 73 12.34 -3.80 -7.49
CA TYR A 73 11.03 -4.19 -8.03
C TYR A 73 10.88 -5.71 -8.19
N LEU A 74 11.92 -6.40 -8.68
CA LEU A 74 11.87 -7.86 -8.89
C LEU A 74 11.82 -8.59 -7.55
N GLU A 75 12.64 -8.17 -6.59
CA GLU A 75 12.68 -8.72 -5.23
C GLU A 75 11.34 -8.53 -4.52
N LEU A 76 10.83 -7.30 -4.49
CA LEU A 76 9.55 -6.99 -3.88
C LEU A 76 8.40 -7.71 -4.57
N SER A 77 8.38 -7.77 -5.90
CA SER A 77 7.30 -8.43 -6.62
C SER A 77 7.28 -9.95 -6.35
N SER A 78 8.46 -10.55 -6.18
CA SER A 78 8.60 -11.93 -5.75
C SER A 78 8.09 -12.12 -4.31
N ALA A 79 8.54 -11.28 -3.38
CA ALA A 79 8.15 -11.34 -1.97
C ALA A 79 6.64 -11.12 -1.74
N LEU A 80 6.04 -10.22 -2.51
CA LEU A 80 4.60 -9.90 -2.48
C LEU A 80 3.74 -10.91 -3.25
N LYS A 81 4.37 -11.76 -4.08
CA LYS A 81 3.70 -12.59 -5.09
C LYS A 81 2.72 -11.78 -5.97
N GLN A 82 3.05 -10.50 -6.20
CA GLN A 82 2.23 -9.51 -6.89
C GLN A 82 3.14 -8.37 -7.38
N ILE A 83 2.69 -7.58 -8.35
CA ILE A 83 3.41 -6.37 -8.78
C ILE A 83 3.55 -5.37 -7.64
N ALA A 84 4.79 -5.01 -7.31
CA ALA A 84 5.10 -3.96 -6.35
C ALA A 84 4.73 -2.57 -6.87
N SER A 85 4.20 -1.70 -6.01
CA SER A 85 4.00 -0.29 -6.34
C SER A 85 5.33 0.42 -6.58
N VAL A 86 5.28 1.47 -7.41
CA VAL A 86 6.42 2.35 -7.66
C VAL A 86 6.85 3.05 -6.37
N GLY A 87 5.90 3.39 -5.50
CA GLY A 87 6.18 3.99 -4.19
C GLY A 87 7.09 3.12 -3.33
N LEU A 88 6.66 1.90 -3.02
CA LEU A 88 7.47 0.97 -2.22
C LEU A 88 8.79 0.60 -2.91
N THR A 89 8.76 0.38 -4.23
CA THR A 89 9.97 0.09 -5.02
C THR A 89 11.01 1.19 -4.88
N THR A 90 10.58 2.45 -4.93
CA THR A 90 11.48 3.61 -4.79
C THR A 90 12.12 3.63 -3.41
N LEU A 91 11.32 3.46 -2.36
CA LEU A 91 11.82 3.51 -1.00
C LEU A 91 12.81 2.37 -0.72
N HIS A 92 12.48 1.15 -1.14
CA HIS A 92 13.40 0.03 -1.03
C HIS A 92 14.71 0.29 -1.79
N ALA A 93 14.66 0.84 -3.01
CA ALA A 93 15.87 1.13 -3.77
C ALA A 93 16.74 2.21 -3.10
N LEU A 94 16.10 3.22 -2.49
CA LEU A 94 16.80 4.26 -1.75
C LEU A 94 17.52 3.69 -0.53
N THR A 95 16.89 2.81 0.25
CA THR A 95 17.54 2.19 1.41
C THR A 95 18.71 1.27 1.02
N GLN A 96 18.71 0.72 -0.20
CA GLN A 96 19.84 -0.08 -0.69
C GLN A 96 20.99 0.78 -1.25
N THR A 97 20.80 2.09 -1.43
CA THR A 97 21.80 2.98 -2.06
C THR A 97 22.27 4.11 -1.16
N SER A 98 21.60 4.32 -0.03
CA SER A 98 21.92 5.38 0.92
C SER A 98 21.54 4.97 2.34
N GLU A 99 22.40 5.29 3.29
CA GLU A 99 22.13 5.21 4.73
C GLU A 99 21.62 6.55 5.29
N GLU A 100 21.43 7.56 4.44
CA GLU A 100 20.96 8.86 4.87
C GLU A 100 19.49 8.81 5.30
N TYR A 101 19.12 9.72 6.20
CA TYR A 101 17.76 9.82 6.72
C TYR A 101 16.77 10.25 5.63
N ILE A 102 15.64 9.55 5.52
CA ILE A 102 14.59 9.79 4.51
C ILE A 102 13.27 10.14 5.20
N ASN A 103 12.66 11.26 4.80
CA ASN A 103 11.31 11.63 5.20
C ASN A 103 10.31 11.35 4.07
N VAL A 104 9.22 10.65 4.37
CA VAL A 104 8.22 10.22 3.39
C VAL A 104 6.87 10.88 3.67
N ILE A 105 6.31 11.53 2.64
CA ILE A 105 5.08 12.31 2.74
C ILE A 105 4.09 11.86 1.66
N GLY A 106 2.82 11.75 2.02
CA GLY A 106 1.70 11.51 1.10
C GLY A 106 1.54 10.08 0.63
N MET A 107 2.18 9.10 1.29
CA MET A 107 2.13 7.69 0.88
C MET A 107 1.60 6.80 2.00
N THR A 108 0.31 6.47 2.01
CA THR A 108 -0.25 5.65 3.12
C THR A 108 -0.02 4.15 2.96
N LEU A 109 0.23 3.69 1.72
CA LEU A 109 0.16 2.28 1.30
C LEU A 109 -1.15 1.57 1.70
N LEU A 110 -2.22 2.34 1.88
CA LEU A 110 -3.54 1.82 2.21
C LEU A 110 -4.63 2.60 1.46
N PRO A 111 -4.61 2.60 0.11
CA PRO A 111 -5.66 3.25 -0.66
C PRO A 111 -6.99 2.51 -0.48
N SER A 112 -8.09 3.25 -0.62
CA SER A 112 -9.43 2.69 -0.50
C SER A 112 -9.69 1.59 -1.54
N LEU A 113 -10.29 0.49 -1.10
CA LEU A 113 -10.84 -0.57 -1.96
C LEU A 113 -12.31 -0.30 -2.33
N VAL A 114 -12.90 0.76 -1.79
CA VAL A 114 -14.32 1.10 -2.01
C VAL A 114 -14.56 1.45 -3.46
N LYS A 115 -15.60 0.85 -4.04
CA LYS A 115 -16.17 1.27 -5.32
C LYS A 115 -17.10 2.45 -5.06
N THR A 116 -16.74 3.67 -5.42
CA THR A 116 -17.54 4.88 -5.15
C THR A 116 -18.82 4.98 -5.98
N THR A 117 -18.95 4.18 -7.03
CA THR A 117 -20.12 4.16 -7.93
C THR A 117 -20.44 2.73 -8.35
N CYS A 118 -21.71 2.47 -8.65
CA CYS A 118 -22.20 1.22 -9.25
C CYS A 118 -21.70 1.10 -10.71
N TRP A 119 -20.41 0.83 -10.85
CA TRP A 119 -19.77 0.54 -12.12
C TRP A 119 -20.29 -0.75 -12.74
N ALA A 120 -20.04 -0.94 -14.04
CA ALA A 120 -20.41 -2.16 -14.73
C ALA A 120 -19.86 -3.41 -14.02
N PRO A 121 -20.51 -4.59 -14.12
CA PRO A 121 -20.24 -5.78 -13.29
C PRO A 121 -18.79 -6.33 -13.27
N ASN A 122 -17.88 -5.81 -14.10
CA ASN A 122 -16.49 -6.25 -14.22
C ASN A 122 -15.46 -5.12 -14.06
N GLN A 123 -15.89 -3.90 -13.76
CA GLN A 123 -14.97 -2.79 -13.51
C GLN A 123 -14.47 -2.85 -12.07
N VAL A 124 -13.16 -2.74 -11.89
CA VAL A 124 -12.47 -2.80 -10.60
C VAL A 124 -11.69 -1.50 -10.41
N VAL A 125 -11.46 -1.09 -9.16
CA VAL A 125 -10.67 0.11 -8.92
C VAL A 125 -9.17 -0.21 -9.07
N PRO A 126 -8.32 0.73 -9.52
CA PRO A 126 -6.90 0.46 -9.71
C PRO A 126 -6.17 -0.07 -8.46
N SER A 127 -6.63 0.32 -7.27
CA SER A 127 -6.11 -0.19 -5.99
C SER A 127 -6.31 -1.70 -5.81
N HIS A 128 -7.25 -2.34 -6.51
CA HIS A 128 -7.46 -3.79 -6.41
C HIS A 128 -6.32 -4.61 -7.02
N TYR A 129 -5.33 -4.02 -7.68
CA TYR A 129 -4.25 -4.77 -8.35
C TYR A 129 -2.92 -4.83 -7.61
N HIS A 130 -2.87 -4.31 -6.39
CA HIS A 130 -1.68 -4.28 -5.56
C HIS A 130 -1.95 -4.97 -4.23
N ASN A 131 -0.95 -5.70 -3.73
CA ASN A 131 -1.01 -6.31 -2.41
C ASN A 131 -0.68 -5.25 -1.35
N TRP A 132 -1.61 -4.33 -1.07
CA TRP A 132 -1.37 -3.20 -0.16
C TRP A 132 -1.05 -3.62 1.28
N LEU A 133 -1.65 -4.70 1.78
CA LEU A 133 -1.32 -5.23 3.10
C LEU A 133 0.11 -5.79 3.14
N GLY A 134 0.55 -6.50 2.09
CA GLY A 134 1.93 -6.95 1.95
C GLY A 134 2.91 -5.80 1.77
N GLU A 135 2.53 -4.77 1.01
CA GLU A 135 3.37 -3.57 0.84
C GLU A 135 3.55 -2.82 2.16
N ARG A 136 2.47 -2.66 2.96
CA ARG A 136 2.58 -2.14 4.33
C ARG A 136 3.48 -2.99 5.21
N ARG A 137 3.36 -4.32 5.16
CA ARG A 137 4.21 -5.23 5.95
C ARG A 137 5.69 -4.94 5.73
N ILE A 138 6.07 -4.84 4.45
CA ILE A 138 7.46 -4.57 4.06
C ILE A 138 7.86 -3.16 4.48
N ALA A 139 6.99 -2.15 4.26
CA ALA A 139 7.28 -0.78 4.63
C ALA A 139 7.48 -0.58 6.15
N LEU A 140 6.67 -1.25 6.98
CA LEU A 140 6.81 -1.22 8.44
C LEU A 140 8.18 -1.80 8.85
N ASN A 141 8.58 -2.94 8.27
CA ASN A 141 9.90 -3.53 8.52
C ASN A 141 11.04 -2.62 8.04
N LEU A 142 10.89 -1.94 6.90
CA LEU A 142 11.89 -0.98 6.42
C LEU A 142 12.08 0.17 7.41
N CYS A 143 11.01 0.69 8.00
CA CYS A 143 11.09 1.76 9.00
C CYS A 143 11.79 1.31 10.30
N GLN A 144 11.82 0.01 10.61
CA GLN A 144 12.56 -0.53 11.75
C GLN A 144 14.05 -0.73 11.45
N GLN A 145 14.39 -0.97 10.18
CA GLN A 145 15.76 -1.30 9.76
C GLN A 145 16.55 -0.08 9.29
N PHE A 146 15.88 0.97 8.82
CA PHE A 146 16.49 2.13 8.18
C PHE A 146 15.99 3.44 8.80
N PRO A 147 16.78 4.53 8.71
CA PRO A 147 16.41 5.84 9.23
C PRO A 147 15.33 6.53 8.37
N ILE A 148 14.12 5.98 8.38
CA ILE A 148 12.97 6.48 7.62
C ILE A 148 11.94 7.05 8.60
N THR A 149 11.49 8.27 8.33
CA THR A 149 10.27 8.81 8.96
C THR A 149 9.15 8.85 7.96
N TRP A 150 8.07 8.14 8.29
CA TRP A 150 6.96 7.91 7.38
C TRP A 150 5.62 8.04 8.13
N PRO A 151 5.23 9.26 8.53
CA PRO A 151 4.08 9.50 9.39
C PRO A 151 2.76 8.98 8.81
N ASP A 152 2.59 9.01 7.49
CA ASP A 152 1.37 8.56 6.81
C ASP A 152 1.21 7.03 6.77
N LEU A 153 2.28 6.28 7.05
CA LEU A 153 2.22 4.83 7.22
C LEU A 153 1.59 4.46 8.56
N THR A 154 1.66 5.30 9.58
CA THR A 154 1.12 5.00 10.91
C THR A 154 -0.37 5.29 10.98
N LEU A 155 -1.17 4.25 11.24
CA LEU A 155 -2.58 4.40 11.55
C LEU A 155 -2.74 5.01 12.94
N LYS A 156 -3.56 6.06 13.03
CA LYS A 156 -3.72 6.90 14.23
C LYS A 156 -4.90 6.49 15.12
N SER A 157 -5.83 5.70 14.59
CA SER A 157 -7.07 5.33 15.29
C SER A 157 -7.33 3.83 15.21
N ASN A 158 -7.56 3.22 16.37
CA ASN A 158 -7.97 1.83 16.48
C ASN A 158 -9.36 1.64 15.80
N PRO A 159 -9.53 0.67 14.89
CA PRO A 159 -10.83 0.35 14.33
C PRO A 159 -11.86 0.01 15.42
N ILE A 160 -13.02 0.67 15.35
CA ILE A 160 -14.14 0.41 16.25
C ILE A 160 -14.88 -0.84 15.75
N GLY A 161 -15.12 -1.77 16.66
CA GLY A 161 -15.91 -2.97 16.40
C GLY A 161 -16.45 -3.55 17.70
N HIS A 162 -17.21 -4.64 17.59
CA HIS A 162 -17.71 -5.38 18.75
C HIS A 162 -16.88 -6.63 19.01
N ASP A 163 -16.92 -7.11 20.25
CA ASP A 163 -16.25 -8.34 20.64
C ASP A 163 -16.96 -9.55 20.03
N TRP A 164 -16.18 -10.53 19.62
CA TRP A 164 -16.65 -11.74 18.96
C TRP A 164 -15.78 -12.93 19.39
N ILE A 165 -16.37 -14.11 19.51
CA ILE A 165 -15.70 -15.28 20.11
C ILE A 165 -15.07 -16.21 19.05
N ALA A 166 -15.51 -16.15 17.79
CA ALA A 166 -15.02 -17.06 16.75
C ALA A 166 -13.81 -16.50 15.99
N ASN A 167 -13.02 -17.40 15.39
CA ASN A 167 -11.80 -17.09 14.63
C ASN A 167 -12.11 -16.31 13.33
N PRO A 168 -11.91 -14.98 13.30
CA PRO A 168 -12.37 -14.14 12.20
C PRO A 168 -11.53 -14.32 10.92
N ASP A 169 -10.25 -14.67 11.06
CA ASP A 169 -9.31 -14.98 9.99
C ASP A 169 -9.75 -16.22 9.18
N ARG A 170 -10.10 -17.30 9.88
CA ARG A 170 -10.57 -18.53 9.26
C ARG A 170 -11.91 -18.32 8.55
N LEU A 171 -12.84 -17.61 9.19
CA LEU A 171 -14.12 -17.28 8.60
C LEU A 171 -13.96 -16.47 7.31
N LEU A 172 -13.03 -15.52 7.28
CA LEU A 172 -12.74 -14.73 6.09
C LEU A 172 -12.19 -15.60 4.94
N LEU A 173 -11.31 -16.55 5.22
CA LEU A 173 -10.81 -17.51 4.23
C LEU A 173 -11.93 -18.42 3.68
N GLU A 174 -12.82 -18.87 4.56
CA GLU A 174 -13.96 -19.72 4.18
C GLU A 174 -14.95 -18.99 3.26
N LEU A 175 -15.15 -17.67 3.45
CA LEU A 175 -16.02 -16.86 2.57
C LEU A 175 -15.57 -16.82 1.11
N GLN A 176 -14.28 -17.02 0.84
CA GLN A 176 -13.77 -17.09 -0.52
C GLN A 176 -14.23 -18.37 -1.25
N GLN A 177 -14.58 -19.43 -0.52
CA GLN A 177 -14.98 -20.73 -1.08
C GLN A 177 -16.51 -20.92 -1.16
N GLN A 178 -17.29 -19.97 -0.64
CA GLN A 178 -18.75 -20.04 -0.60
C GLN A 178 -19.37 -19.14 -1.69
N PRO A 179 -20.65 -19.37 -2.06
CA PRO A 179 -21.43 -18.39 -2.80
C PRO A 179 -21.38 -17.02 -2.11
N ALA A 180 -21.48 -15.94 -2.90
CA ALA A 180 -21.41 -14.58 -2.39
C ALA A 180 -22.35 -14.37 -1.19
N ASN A 181 -21.77 -14.12 -0.01
CA ASN A 181 -22.48 -14.01 1.26
C ASN A 181 -22.16 -12.67 1.94
N THR A 182 -22.83 -11.63 1.47
CA THR A 182 -22.66 -10.26 1.98
C THR A 182 -23.00 -10.16 3.46
N LYS A 183 -23.98 -10.93 3.97
CA LYS A 183 -24.35 -10.90 5.39
C LYS A 183 -23.22 -11.36 6.30
N ALA A 184 -22.50 -12.41 5.90
CA ALA A 184 -21.35 -12.88 6.66
C ALA A 184 -20.17 -11.89 6.58
N LEU A 185 -19.96 -11.26 5.42
CA LEU A 185 -18.93 -10.22 5.26
C LEU A 185 -19.20 -9.00 6.15
N VAL A 186 -20.46 -8.54 6.23
CA VAL A 186 -20.89 -7.45 7.13
C VAL A 186 -20.66 -7.79 8.61
N ARG A 187 -20.87 -9.05 9.00
CA ARG A 187 -20.57 -9.49 10.36
C ARG A 187 -19.06 -9.44 10.64
N LEU A 188 -18.24 -9.93 9.71
CA LEU A 188 -16.78 -9.89 9.86
C LEU A 188 -16.22 -8.45 9.91
N SER A 189 -16.76 -7.54 9.11
CA SER A 189 -16.29 -6.15 9.04
C SER A 189 -16.57 -5.33 10.28
N THR A 190 -17.40 -5.84 11.19
CA THR A 190 -17.79 -5.16 12.43
C THR A 190 -17.09 -5.73 13.67
N ILE A 191 -16.23 -6.74 13.51
CA ILE A 191 -15.43 -7.34 14.60
C ILE A 191 -14.29 -6.40 15.00
N SER A 192 -14.06 -6.26 16.31
CA SER A 192 -13.02 -5.40 16.88
C SER A 192 -11.59 -5.86 16.53
N ALA A 193 -10.66 -4.91 16.39
CA ALA A 193 -9.25 -5.23 16.13
C ALA A 193 -8.62 -6.09 17.23
N LYS A 194 -9.12 -5.97 18.47
CA LYS A 194 -8.71 -6.80 19.61
C LYS A 194 -9.01 -8.29 19.35
N CYS A 195 -10.24 -8.61 18.95
CA CYS A 195 -10.63 -9.97 18.60
C CYS A 195 -9.79 -10.52 17.44
N TRP A 196 -9.53 -9.70 16.41
CA TRP A 196 -8.61 -10.09 15.33
C TRP A 196 -7.21 -10.42 15.87
N LEU A 197 -6.64 -9.58 16.75
CA LEU A 197 -5.31 -9.79 17.33
C LEU A 197 -5.19 -11.06 18.18
N GLU A 198 -6.27 -11.53 18.80
CA GLU A 198 -6.27 -12.79 19.57
C GLU A 198 -6.03 -14.04 18.68
N HIS A 199 -6.25 -13.91 17.37
CA HIS A 199 -6.12 -15.01 16.40
C HIS A 199 -5.06 -14.78 15.33
N LEU A 200 -4.52 -13.56 15.22
CA LEU A 200 -3.56 -13.21 14.18
C LEU A 200 -2.11 -13.32 14.64
N SER A 201 -1.31 -14.00 13.83
CA SER A 201 0.14 -13.85 13.72
C SER A 201 0.53 -13.16 12.41
N ILE A 202 1.81 -12.78 12.25
CA ILE A 202 2.34 -12.26 10.98
C ILE A 202 2.14 -13.25 9.83
N ASP A 203 2.29 -14.56 10.09
CA ASP A 203 2.09 -15.60 9.08
C ASP A 203 0.63 -15.68 8.64
N THR A 204 -0.31 -15.66 9.60
CA THR A 204 -1.75 -15.66 9.26
C THR A 204 -2.16 -14.41 8.51
N LEU A 205 -1.67 -13.22 8.90
CA LEU A 205 -1.89 -11.98 8.17
C LEU A 205 -1.37 -12.08 6.73
N THR A 206 -0.17 -12.63 6.55
CA THR A 206 0.42 -12.85 5.22
C THR A 206 -0.44 -13.80 4.37
N ALA A 207 -1.03 -14.82 4.98
CA ALA A 207 -1.95 -15.73 4.30
C ALA A 207 -3.29 -15.06 3.89
N LEU A 208 -3.70 -13.99 4.56
CA LEU A 208 -4.92 -13.23 4.24
C LEU A 208 -4.69 -12.17 3.13
N GLU A 209 -3.46 -11.73 2.88
CA GLU A 209 -3.12 -10.72 1.87
C GLU A 209 -3.78 -10.96 0.49
N PRO A 210 -3.79 -12.19 -0.07
CA PRO A 210 -4.39 -12.46 -1.38
C PRO A 210 -5.91 -12.21 -1.47
N LEU A 211 -6.60 -12.02 -0.35
CA LEU A 211 -8.04 -11.74 -0.30
C LEU A 211 -8.38 -10.28 -0.69
N PHE A 212 -7.39 -9.39 -0.70
CA PHE A 212 -7.57 -7.94 -0.86
C PHE A 212 -7.13 -7.40 -2.21
N HIS A 213 -6.68 -8.27 -3.12
CA HIS A 213 -6.26 -7.88 -4.45
C HIS A 213 -6.66 -8.90 -5.51
N LEU A 214 -6.50 -8.52 -6.78
CA LEU A 214 -6.72 -9.33 -7.95
C LEU A 214 -5.37 -9.78 -8.51
N ASP A 215 -5.33 -11.01 -9.00
CA ASP A 215 -4.20 -11.48 -9.79
C ASP A 215 -4.33 -10.96 -11.22
N ARG A 216 -3.37 -10.15 -11.67
CA ARG A 216 -3.34 -9.61 -13.04
C ARG A 216 -3.20 -10.69 -14.11
N LYS A 217 -2.70 -11.88 -13.74
CA LYS A 217 -2.55 -13.02 -14.64
C LYS A 217 -3.81 -13.88 -14.72
N SER A 218 -4.79 -13.64 -13.86
CA SER A 218 -6.03 -14.42 -13.84
C SER A 218 -7.21 -13.62 -14.35
N HIS A 219 -7.99 -14.23 -15.25
CA HIS A 219 -9.26 -13.68 -15.72
C HIS A 219 -10.44 -13.96 -14.77
N ARG A 220 -10.21 -14.76 -13.72
CA ARG A 220 -11.22 -15.11 -12.71
C ARG A 220 -10.65 -14.89 -11.32
N SER A 221 -11.46 -14.33 -10.43
CA SER A 221 -11.09 -14.16 -9.03
C SER A 221 -12.21 -14.70 -8.14
N LYS A 222 -11.81 -15.35 -7.05
CA LYS A 222 -12.73 -15.78 -5.99
C LYS A 222 -13.08 -14.63 -5.03
N ASN A 223 -12.36 -13.49 -5.12
CA ASN A 223 -12.58 -12.30 -4.30
C ASN A 223 -13.77 -11.50 -4.84
N TRP A 224 -14.95 -12.11 -4.83
CA TRP A 224 -16.19 -11.56 -5.41
C TRP A 224 -16.56 -10.19 -4.83
N TRP A 225 -16.16 -9.92 -3.59
CA TRP A 225 -16.37 -8.64 -2.91
C TRP A 225 -15.64 -7.47 -3.58
N LEU A 226 -14.56 -7.70 -4.34
CA LEU A 226 -13.87 -6.65 -5.10
C LEU A 226 -14.66 -6.18 -6.32
N PHE A 227 -15.65 -6.96 -6.76
CA PHE A 227 -16.53 -6.61 -7.89
C PHE A 227 -17.88 -6.05 -7.43
N ASN A 228 -18.27 -6.30 -6.18
CA ASN A 228 -19.55 -5.88 -5.62
C ASN A 228 -19.43 -4.54 -4.87
N HIS A 229 -20.30 -3.58 -5.17
CA HIS A 229 -20.28 -2.24 -4.60
C HIS A 229 -20.44 -2.24 -3.07
N GLU A 230 -21.48 -2.88 -2.54
CA GLU A 230 -21.75 -2.92 -1.10
C GLU A 230 -20.66 -3.67 -0.34
N ALA A 231 -20.26 -4.84 -0.84
CA ALA A 231 -19.22 -5.66 -0.24
C ALA A 231 -17.84 -4.97 -0.23
N SER A 232 -17.59 -4.06 -1.18
CA SER A 232 -16.34 -3.30 -1.23
C SER A 232 -16.15 -2.38 -0.02
N PHE A 233 -17.22 -1.89 0.59
CA PHE A 233 -17.14 -1.13 1.84
C PHE A 233 -16.72 -2.02 3.01
N GLU A 234 -17.31 -3.21 3.09
CA GLU A 234 -17.05 -4.13 4.19
C GLU A 234 -15.64 -4.72 4.12
N ILE A 235 -15.16 -5.07 2.92
CA ILE A 235 -13.77 -5.54 2.76
C ILE A 235 -12.77 -4.41 3.02
N ALA A 236 -13.08 -3.15 2.69
CA ALA A 236 -12.22 -2.02 3.00
C ALA A 236 -12.09 -1.80 4.53
N ARG A 237 -13.18 -1.98 5.29
CA ARG A 237 -13.15 -1.96 6.75
C ARG A 237 -12.28 -3.09 7.31
N ILE A 238 -12.46 -4.32 6.82
CA ILE A 238 -11.63 -5.46 7.22
C ILE A 238 -10.16 -5.19 6.90
N GLN A 239 -9.84 -4.67 5.71
CA GLN A 239 -8.48 -4.32 5.31
C GLN A 239 -7.85 -3.32 6.28
N TYR A 240 -8.58 -2.28 6.66
CA TYR A 240 -8.10 -1.30 7.64
C TYR A 240 -7.86 -1.93 9.00
N THR A 241 -8.75 -2.81 9.46
CA THR A 241 -8.57 -3.57 10.71
C THR A 241 -7.33 -4.45 10.66
N LEU A 242 -7.11 -5.21 9.58
CA LEU A 242 -5.92 -6.02 9.43
C LEU A 242 -4.63 -5.19 9.33
N ALA A 243 -4.69 -4.03 8.68
CA ALA A 243 -3.57 -3.09 8.61
C ALA A 243 -3.20 -2.51 10.00
N TRP A 244 -4.21 -2.32 10.86
CA TRP A 244 -4.01 -1.96 12.27
C TRP A 244 -3.39 -3.11 13.06
N CYS A 245 -3.95 -4.33 12.95
CA CYS A 245 -3.40 -5.50 13.63
C CYS A 245 -1.94 -5.77 13.21
N GLN A 246 -1.62 -5.64 11.92
CA GLN A 246 -0.26 -5.73 11.39
C GLN A 246 0.68 -4.70 12.02
N GLN A 247 0.25 -3.45 12.14
CA GLN A 247 1.02 -2.39 12.81
C GLN A 247 1.25 -2.73 14.28
N SER A 248 0.22 -3.19 15.00
CA SER A 248 0.35 -3.58 16.40
C SER A 248 1.33 -4.72 16.58
N LEU A 249 1.29 -5.74 15.73
CA LEU A 249 2.20 -6.89 15.85
C LEU A 249 3.66 -6.55 15.50
N LEU A 250 3.89 -5.66 14.52
CA LEU A 250 5.25 -5.32 14.08
C LEU A 250 5.89 -4.22 14.93
N LEU A 251 5.12 -3.24 15.44
CA LEU A 251 5.67 -2.09 16.15
C LEU A 251 5.62 -2.20 17.68
N SER A 252 4.99 -3.24 18.25
CA SER A 252 4.92 -3.44 19.71
C SER A 252 6.10 -4.23 20.30
N THR A 253 7.19 -4.39 19.53
CA THR A 253 8.48 -4.95 19.96
C THR A 253 9.51 -3.85 20.13
#